data_AF-A0A2M6ITY2-F1
#
_entry.id   AF-A0A2M6ITY2-F1
#
_cell.length_a   1.000
_cell.length_b   1.000
_cell.length_c   1.000
_cell.angle_alpha   90.00
_cell.angle_beta   90.00
_cell.angle_gamma   90.00
#
_symmetry.space_group_name_H-M   'P 1'
#
loop_
_entity.id
_entity.type
_entity.pdbx_description
1 polymer ?
#
loop_
_entity_poly.entity_id
_entity_poly.type
_entity_poly.pdbx_seq_one_letter_code
_entity_poly.pdbx_strand_id
1 'polypeptide(L)'
;TREQLKLWLEDYLNWRSQYDEYLKEKTYYEFDTEFIYKNFTKGKRKWFYTHKRLRGAVYQIKKALPNLFCYLDNKNIPNTTNHVEGGINSQLKLLLRLHRGLPIEKRKYLVSNFLSQKQ
;
A
#
# COMPACT_ATOMS: atom_id res chain seq x y z
N THR A 1 -7.59 -21.28 7.26
CA THR A 1 -8.92 -21.92 7.19
C THR A 1 -10.00 -20.84 7.36
N ARG A 2 -11.28 -21.17 7.13
CA ARG A 2 -12.38 -20.21 7.39
C ARG A 2 -12.51 -19.83 8.87
N GLU A 3 -12.13 -20.75 9.76
CA GLU A 3 -12.07 -20.49 11.19
C GLU A 3 -11.00 -19.45 11.54
N GLN A 4 -9.78 -19.61 11.01
CA GLN A 4 -8.72 -18.61 11.16
C GLN A 4 -9.11 -17.25 10.58
N LEU A 5 -9.89 -17.22 9.49
CA LEU A 5 -10.41 -15.96 8.94
C LEU A 5 -11.35 -15.26 9.94
N LYS A 6 -12.27 -16.00 10.58
CA LYS A 6 -13.17 -15.42 11.58
C LYS A 6 -12.40 -14.80 12.74
N LEU A 7 -11.47 -15.58 13.31
CA LEU A 7 -10.61 -15.11 14.40
C LEU A 7 -9.82 -13.86 13.99
N TRP A 8 -9.22 -13.87 12.79
CA TRP A 8 -8.48 -12.73 12.28
C TRP A 8 -9.36 -11.48 12.10
N LEU A 9 -10.60 -11.65 11.63
CA LEU A 9 -11.54 -10.53 11.47
C LEU A 9 -11.96 -9.95 12.82
N GLU A 10 -12.23 -10.81 13.80
CA GLU A 10 -12.52 -10.39 15.18
C GLU A 10 -11.34 -9.62 15.77
N ASP A 11 -10.13 -10.15 15.68
CA ASP A 11 -8.91 -9.50 16.14
C ASP A 11 -8.70 -8.13 15.46
N TYR A 12 -8.89 -8.07 14.14
CA TYR A 12 -8.77 -6.82 13.37
C TYR A 12 -9.80 -5.77 13.82
N LEU A 13 -11.05 -6.17 14.03
CA LEU A 13 -12.12 -5.28 14.48
C LEU A 13 -11.87 -4.79 15.91
N ASN A 14 -11.46 -5.69 16.81
CA ASN A 14 -11.12 -5.38 18.20
C ASN A 14 -9.95 -4.40 18.26
N TRP A 15 -8.85 -4.70 17.56
CA TRP A 15 -7.69 -3.81 17.47
C TRP A 15 -8.09 -2.45 16.91
N ARG A 16 -8.85 -2.42 15.82
CA ARG A 16 -9.27 -1.16 15.21
C ARG A 16 -10.13 -0.32 16.15
N SER A 17 -11.04 -0.96 16.89
CA SER A 17 -11.88 -0.29 17.88
C SER A 17 -11.04 0.27 19.02
N GLN A 18 -10.09 -0.51 19.53
CA GLN A 18 -9.21 -0.11 20.62
C GLN A 18 -8.35 1.12 20.26
N TYR A 19 -7.82 1.17 19.03
CA TYR A 19 -6.89 2.22 18.59
C TYR A 19 -7.56 3.30 17.72
N ASP A 20 -8.89 3.38 17.65
CA ASP A 20 -9.57 4.31 16.75
C ASP A 20 -9.25 5.78 17.08
N GLU A 21 -9.26 6.14 18.37
CA GLU A 21 -8.89 7.49 18.80
C GLU A 21 -7.42 7.81 18.54
N TYR A 22 -6.52 6.87 18.81
CA TYR A 22 -5.10 7.00 18.49
C TYR A 22 -4.90 7.28 16.99
N LEU A 23 -5.57 6.54 16.11
CA LEU A 23 -5.48 6.76 14.65
C LEU A 23 -6.05 8.12 14.19
N LYS A 24 -6.91 8.75 15.00
CA LYS A 24 -7.51 10.06 14.73
C LYS A 24 -6.69 11.23 15.28
N GLU A 25 -5.66 10.98 16.09
CA GLU A 25 -4.77 12.01 16.63
C GLU A 25 -4.20 12.92 15.53
N LYS A 26 -4.06 14.20 15.86
CA LYS A 26 -3.64 15.24 14.93
C LYS A 26 -2.45 15.99 15.49
N THR A 27 -1.46 16.22 14.64
CA THR A 27 -0.38 17.17 14.88
C THR A 27 -0.69 18.44 14.10
N TYR A 28 -0.53 19.58 14.76
CA TYR A 28 -0.73 20.90 14.17
C TYR A 28 0.63 21.47 13.76
N TYR A 29 0.67 22.27 12.70
CA TYR A 29 1.90 22.95 12.32
C TYR A 29 2.23 24.02 13.38
N GLU A 30 3.47 24.02 13.88
CA GLU A 30 4.00 25.13 14.68
C GLU A 30 4.26 26.33 13.77
N PHE A 31 3.89 27.53 14.24
CA PHE A 31 3.76 28.72 13.42
C PHE A 31 5.10 29.43 13.20
N ASP A 32 5.52 29.56 11.94
CA ASP A 32 5.92 30.86 11.41
C ASP A 32 4.87 31.26 10.36
N THR A 33 4.25 32.41 10.56
CA THR A 33 3.28 33.00 9.65
C THR A 33 3.79 33.06 8.21
N GLU A 34 5.08 33.31 8.01
CA GLU A 34 5.66 33.40 6.67
C GLU A 34 5.71 32.05 5.94
N PHE A 35 6.05 30.97 6.66
CA PHE A 35 6.05 29.61 6.11
C PHE A 35 4.65 29.17 5.70
N ILE A 36 3.63 29.54 6.49
CA ILE A 36 2.24 29.22 6.18
C ILE A 36 1.75 29.99 4.94
N TYR A 37 2.00 31.30 4.86
CA TYR A 37 1.57 32.10 3.71
C TYR A 37 2.25 31.69 2.39
N LYS A 38 3.52 31.23 2.43
CA LYS A 38 4.24 30.75 1.24
C LYS A 38 3.81 29.35 0.79
N ASN A 39 3.45 28.44 1.71
CA ASN A 39 3.21 27.02 1.37
C ASN A 39 1.73 26.59 1.39
N PHE A 40 0.87 27.34 2.06
CA PHE A 40 -0.54 27.00 2.23
C PHE A 40 -1.45 28.02 1.54
N THR A 41 -2.00 27.60 0.40
CA THR A 41 -3.11 28.30 -0.26
C THR A 41 -4.36 28.28 0.62
N LYS A 42 -5.23 29.29 0.45
CA LYS A 42 -6.57 29.36 1.06
C LYS A 42 -7.28 28.00 0.88
N GLY A 43 -7.54 27.29 1.98
CA GLY A 43 -8.29 26.02 1.98
C GLY A 43 -7.52 24.77 2.42
N LYS A 44 -6.21 24.83 2.66
CA LYS A 44 -5.46 23.67 3.21
C LYS A 44 -5.62 23.54 4.73
N ARG A 45 -5.65 22.28 5.22
CA ARG A 45 -5.76 21.95 6.65
C ARG A 45 -4.48 22.35 7.40
N LYS A 46 -4.63 23.01 8.55
CA LYS A 46 -3.53 23.41 9.45
C LYS A 46 -2.99 22.27 10.34
N TRP A 47 -3.33 21.03 10.00
CA TRP A 47 -2.98 19.84 10.76
C TRP A 47 -2.82 18.64 9.84
N PHE A 48 -2.11 17.63 10.30
CA PHE A 48 -2.03 16.32 9.69
C PHE A 48 -2.26 15.23 10.75
N TYR A 49 -2.68 14.03 10.32
CA TYR A 49 -2.78 12.90 11.24
C TYR A 49 -1.39 12.55 11.77
N THR A 50 -1.24 12.49 13.09
CA THR A 50 0.04 12.16 13.75
C THR A 50 0.57 10.83 13.20
N HIS A 51 -0.30 9.82 13.12
CA HIS A 51 0.06 8.46 12.72
C HIS A 51 -0.29 8.16 11.25
N LYS A 52 0.03 9.09 10.34
CA LYS A 52 -0.37 9.01 8.91
C LYS A 52 -0.03 7.67 8.24
N ARG A 53 1.16 7.11 8.52
CA ARG A 53 1.62 5.83 7.92
C ARG A 53 0.78 4.66 8.42
N LEU A 54 0.60 4.55 9.74
CA LEU A 54 -0.20 3.51 10.37
C LEU A 54 -1.67 3.59 9.93
N ARG A 55 -2.26 4.78 9.98
CA ARG A 55 -3.62 5.03 9.49
C ARG A 55 -3.78 4.65 8.02
N GLY A 56 -2.77 4.95 7.20
CA GLY A 56 -2.71 4.54 5.80
C GLY A 56 -2.72 3.01 5.65
N ALA A 57 -1.90 2.29 6.41
CA ALA A 57 -1.87 0.83 6.39
C ALA A 57 -3.22 0.21 6.78
N VAL A 58 -3.84 0.68 7.87
CA VAL A 58 -5.16 0.21 8.33
C VAL A 58 -6.24 0.46 7.29
N TYR A 59 -6.19 1.62 6.63
CA TYR A 59 -7.10 1.96 5.53
C TYR A 59 -6.92 1.03 4.33
N GLN A 60 -5.67 0.70 3.96
CA GLN A 60 -5.41 -0.23 2.87
C GLN A 60 -5.90 -1.65 3.19
N ILE A 61 -5.69 -2.12 4.43
CA ILE A 61 -6.26 -3.40 4.88
C ILE A 61 -7.78 -3.36 4.71
N LYS A 62 -8.47 -2.34 5.23
CA LYS A 62 -9.92 -2.18 5.10
C LYS A 62 -10.37 -2.26 3.63
N LYS A 63 -9.68 -1.55 2.74
CA LYS A 63 -9.98 -1.52 1.31
C LYS A 63 -9.74 -2.88 0.64
N ALA A 64 -8.74 -3.62 1.09
CA ALA A 64 -8.39 -4.93 0.57
C ALA A 64 -9.30 -6.06 1.08
N LEU A 65 -9.95 -5.90 2.25
CA LEU A 65 -10.77 -6.93 2.90
C LEU A 65 -11.69 -7.74 1.97
N PRO A 66 -12.44 -7.13 1.03
CA PRO A 66 -13.32 -7.89 0.14
C PRO A 66 -12.62 -8.96 -0.68
N ASN A 67 -11.34 -8.75 -1.00
CA ASN A 67 -10.54 -9.63 -1.86
C ASN A 67 -9.32 -10.26 -1.16
N LEU A 68 -9.07 -9.92 0.11
CA LEU A 68 -7.84 -10.30 0.81
C LEU A 68 -7.73 -11.82 1.02
N PHE A 69 -8.87 -12.50 1.14
CA PHE A 69 -8.95 -13.93 1.46
C PHE A 69 -9.58 -14.78 0.35
N CYS A 70 -9.63 -14.29 -0.90
CA CYS A 70 -10.22 -15.02 -2.03
C CYS A 70 -9.61 -16.41 -2.27
N TYR A 71 -8.36 -16.64 -1.85
CA TYR A 71 -7.71 -17.95 -1.92
C TYR A 71 -8.41 -19.04 -1.09
N LEU A 72 -9.24 -18.66 -0.11
CA LEU A 72 -10.05 -19.61 0.66
C LEU A 72 -11.20 -20.20 -0.15
N ASP A 73 -11.71 -19.46 -1.15
CA ASP A 73 -12.83 -19.87 -1.99
C ASP A 73 -12.39 -20.37 -3.38
N ASN A 74 -11.19 -19.98 -3.83
CA ASN A 74 -10.63 -20.41 -5.11
C ASN A 74 -9.22 -20.99 -4.95
N LYS A 75 -9.09 -22.31 -5.10
CA LYS A 75 -7.82 -23.04 -5.01
C LYS A 75 -6.80 -22.66 -6.10
N ASN A 76 -7.25 -22.08 -7.21
CA ASN A 76 -6.36 -21.60 -8.26
C ASN A 76 -5.67 -20.28 -7.90
N ILE A 77 -6.15 -19.60 -6.84
CA ILE A 77 -5.51 -18.39 -6.32
C ILE A 77 -4.58 -18.82 -5.17
N PRO A 78 -3.27 -18.61 -5.30
CA PRO A 78 -2.33 -18.95 -4.23
C PRO A 78 -2.55 -18.04 -3.01
N ASN A 79 -2.29 -18.58 -1.83
CA ASN A 79 -2.32 -17.84 -0.56
C ASN A 79 -1.08 -16.95 -0.33
N THR A 80 -0.11 -16.99 -1.24
CA THR A 80 1.11 -16.18 -1.19
C THR A 80 1.33 -15.46 -2.51
N THR A 81 2.04 -14.33 -2.45
CA THR A 81 2.45 -13.57 -3.63
C THR A 81 3.79 -14.05 -4.20
N ASN A 82 4.31 -15.21 -3.77
CA ASN A 82 5.64 -15.70 -4.15
C ASN A 82 5.81 -15.83 -5.67
N HIS A 83 4.78 -16.30 -6.38
CA HIS A 83 4.81 -16.39 -7.84
C HIS A 83 4.97 -15.03 -8.51
N VAL A 84 4.38 -13.98 -7.95
CA VAL A 84 4.43 -12.62 -8.49
C VAL A 84 5.72 -11.92 -8.04
N GLU A 85 5.97 -11.82 -6.73
CA GLU A 85 7.12 -11.07 -6.19
C GLU A 85 8.45 -11.79 -6.41
N GLY A 86 8.49 -13.09 -6.13
CA GLY A 86 9.68 -13.92 -6.26
C GLY A 86 9.88 -14.45 -7.68
N GLY A 87 8.81 -14.67 -8.45
CA GLY A 87 8.88 -15.13 -9.84
C GLY A 87 9.08 -13.98 -10.83
N ILE A 88 8.00 -13.25 -11.12
CA ILE A 88 7.96 -12.25 -12.20
C ILE A 88 8.70 -10.96 -11.81
N ASN A 89 8.36 -10.38 -10.66
CA ASN A 89 8.86 -9.07 -10.26
C ASN A 89 10.35 -9.09 -9.91
N SER A 90 10.87 -10.17 -9.32
CA SER A 90 12.30 -10.30 -9.02
C SER A 90 13.15 -10.25 -10.30
N GLN A 91 12.74 -11.00 -11.33
CA GLN A 91 13.40 -11.06 -12.65
C GLN A 91 13.30 -9.70 -13.35
N LEU A 92 12.11 -9.07 -13.33
CA LEU A 92 11.90 -7.75 -13.90
C LEU A 92 12.75 -6.67 -13.20
N LYS A 93 12.81 -6.69 -11.85
CA LYS A 93 13.66 -5.78 -11.05
C LYS A 93 15.14 -5.98 -11.39
N LEU A 94 15.59 -7.22 -11.58
CA LEU A 94 16.95 -7.51 -12.01
C LEU A 94 17.24 -6.92 -13.39
N LEU A 95 16.37 -7.16 -14.37
CA LEU A 95 16.52 -6.65 -15.74
C LEU A 95 16.57 -5.11 -15.76
N LEU A 96 15.64 -4.45 -15.05
CA LEU A 96 15.63 -2.99 -14.95
C LEU A 96 16.88 -2.42 -14.26
N ARG A 97 17.43 -3.15 -13.28
CA ARG A 97 18.67 -2.75 -12.59
C ARG A 97 19.88 -2.88 -13.50
N LEU A 98 19.99 -3.95 -14.28
CA LEU A 98 21.03 -4.13 -15.29
C LEU A 98 20.99 -3.03 -16.35
N HIS A 99 19.79 -2.55 -16.67
CA HIS A 99 19.56 -1.49 -17.65
C HIS A 99 19.14 -0.15 -17.02
N ARG A 100 19.69 0.20 -15.86
CA ARG A 100 19.30 1.42 -15.10
C ARG A 100 19.48 2.74 -15.86
N GLY A 101 20.33 2.76 -16.89
CA GLY A 101 20.58 3.93 -17.74
C GLY A 101 19.57 4.11 -18.88
N LEU A 102 18.59 3.22 -19.03
CA LEU A 102 17.59 3.35 -20.09
C LEU A 102 16.65 4.55 -19.83
N PRO A 103 16.36 5.34 -20.88
CA PRO A 103 15.27 6.31 -20.84
C PRO A 103 13.95 5.64 -20.46
N ILE A 104 13.04 6.42 -19.83
CA ILE A 104 11.77 5.89 -19.31
C ILE A 104 10.94 5.17 -20.38
N GLU A 105 10.92 5.66 -21.61
CA GLU A 105 10.20 5.03 -22.72
C GLU A 105 10.77 3.66 -23.10
N LYS A 106 12.10 3.52 -23.09
CA LYS A 106 12.75 2.22 -23.33
C LYS A 106 12.57 1.26 -22.16
N ARG A 107 12.49 1.77 -20.92
CA ARG A 107 12.14 0.95 -19.75
C ARG A 107 10.73 0.40 -19.84
N LYS A 108 9.75 1.22 -20.24
CA LYS A 108 8.36 0.77 -20.46
C LYS A 108 8.30 -0.31 -21.55
N TYR A 109 8.99 -0.09 -22.68
CA TYR A 109 9.09 -1.08 -23.75
C TYR A 109 9.69 -2.40 -23.26
N LEU A 110 10.80 -2.33 -22.51
CA LEU A 110 11.45 -3.50 -21.92
C LEU A 110 10.51 -4.26 -20.97
N VAL A 111 9.79 -3.55 -20.09
CA VAL A 111 8.80 -4.18 -19.19
C VAL A 111 7.68 -4.84 -19.99
N SER A 112 7.13 -4.15 -20.99
CA SER A 112 6.06 -4.69 -21.84
C SER A 112 6.51 -5.95 -22.56
N ASN A 113 7.70 -5.93 -23.17
CA ASN A 113 8.25 -7.06 -23.88
C ASN A 113 8.57 -8.24 -22.95
N PHE A 114 9.07 -7.96 -21.74
CA PHE A 114 9.30 -9.00 -20.73
C PHE A 114 7.98 -9.69 -20.33
N LEU A 115 6.92 -8.91 -20.10
CA LEU A 115 5.62 -9.45 -19.70
C LEU A 115 4.94 -10.23 -20.83
N SER A 116 5.06 -9.79 -22.09
CA SER A 116 4.49 -10.52 -23.24
C SER A 116 5.16 -11.86 -23.52
N GLN A 117 6.40 -12.06 -23.06
CA GLN A 117 7.11 -13.35 -23.18
C GLN A 117 6.78 -14.34 -22.05
N LYS A 118 6.09 -13.87 -21.00
CA LYS A 118 5.78 -14.64 -19.78
C LYS A 118 4.30 -14.99 -19.64
N GLN A 119 3.45 -14.55 -20.57
CA GLN A 119 2.05 -14.96 -20.72
C GLN A 119 1.96 -16.21 -21.60
#